data_AF-M3I2L4-F1
#
_entry.id   AF-M3I2L4-F1
#
_cell.length_a   1.000
_cell.length_b   1.000
_cell.length_c   1.000
_cell.angle_alpha   90.00
_cell.angle_beta   90.00
_cell.angle_gamma   90.00
#
_symmetry.space_group_name_H-M   'P 1'
#
loop_
_entity.id
_entity.type
_entity.pdbx_description
1 polymer ?
#
loop_
_entity_poly.entity_id
_entity_poly.type
_entity_poly.pdbx_seq_one_letter_code
_entity_poly.pdbx_strand_id
1 'polypeptide(L)'
;MSRPVEDWILDNIIQSLENVKLLSIPDVLNSIDNNFEIIGSSPKFIDDWRWYKDINSKIKGYNTIALDSYYRKNLNFLDYRFTFIEHSKEFGMKLEELCDETWNIMCSIEKNENDGWKRLFENLSDIYDLILKLAPDTAMALKEIITWMKAGDPNKALDRFPFWWGRGQQYLSFINNQ
;
A
#
# COMPACT_ATOMS: atom_id res chain seq x y z
N MET A 1 18.59 -11.68 -5.99
CA MET A 1 17.58 -12.32 -5.12
C MET A 1 18.26 -13.44 -4.39
N SER A 2 18.29 -13.42 -3.06
CA SER A 2 18.92 -14.46 -2.23
C SER A 2 17.98 -15.63 -1.90
N ARG A 3 16.70 -15.55 -2.27
CA ARG A 3 15.66 -16.57 -2.04
C ARG A 3 15.32 -17.29 -3.35
N PRO A 4 15.14 -18.62 -3.35
CA PRO A 4 14.62 -19.36 -4.49
C PRO A 4 13.30 -18.77 -5.00
N VAL A 5 13.05 -18.89 -6.31
CA VAL A 5 11.86 -18.31 -6.95
C VAL A 5 10.61 -18.99 -6.42
N GLU A 6 10.65 -20.30 -6.25
CA GLU A 6 9.57 -21.12 -5.74
C GLU A 6 9.15 -20.67 -4.33
N ASP A 7 10.13 -20.48 -3.45
CA ASP A 7 9.89 -19.99 -2.09
C ASP A 7 9.30 -18.58 -2.10
N TRP A 8 9.81 -17.69 -2.96
CA TRP A 8 9.27 -16.34 -3.10
C TRP A 8 7.82 -16.33 -3.58
N ILE A 9 7.46 -17.21 -4.53
CA ILE A 9 6.07 -17.38 -5.00
C ILE A 9 5.17 -17.83 -3.86
N LEU A 10 5.60 -18.81 -3.07
CA LEU A 10 4.83 -19.30 -1.93
C LEU A 10 4.61 -18.21 -0.89
N ASP A 11 5.63 -17.40 -0.58
CA ASP A 11 5.49 -16.33 0.42
C ASP A 11 4.58 -15.19 -0.05
N ASN A 12 4.63 -14.81 -1.33
CA ASN A 12 4.03 -13.56 -1.81
C ASN A 12 2.71 -13.76 -2.57
N ILE A 13 2.52 -14.92 -3.20
CA ILE A 13 1.38 -15.17 -4.11
C ILE A 13 0.44 -16.22 -3.52
N ILE A 14 0.98 -17.32 -2.98
CA ILE A 14 0.19 -18.48 -2.53
C ILE A 14 0.20 -18.55 -0.99
N GLN A 15 -0.33 -17.52 -0.35
CA GLN A 15 -0.50 -17.45 1.12
C GLN A 15 -1.98 -17.46 1.50
N SER A 16 -2.33 -18.16 2.58
CA SER A 16 -3.69 -18.10 3.16
C SER A 16 -3.93 -16.72 3.76
N LEU A 17 -4.95 -16.01 3.28
CA LEU A 17 -5.21 -14.62 3.65
C LEU A 17 -5.90 -14.54 5.01
N GLU A 18 -6.78 -15.49 5.31
CA GLU A 18 -7.60 -15.48 6.54
C GLU A 18 -6.81 -15.54 7.85
N ASN A 19 -5.56 -16.01 7.83
CA ASN A 19 -4.74 -16.23 9.02
C ASN A 19 -3.81 -15.04 9.34
N VAL A 20 -3.78 -14.01 8.49
CA VAL A 20 -2.89 -12.86 8.64
C VAL A 20 -3.60 -11.55 8.29
N LYS A 21 -3.16 -10.45 8.89
CA LYS A 21 -3.56 -9.10 8.46
C LYS A 21 -2.35 -8.39 7.87
N LEU A 22 -2.57 -7.61 6.82
CA LEU A 22 -1.57 -6.65 6.37
C LEU A 22 -1.29 -5.64 7.49
N LEU A 23 -0.02 -5.28 7.65
CA LEU A 23 0.44 -4.31 8.64
C LEU A 23 0.83 -3.02 7.91
N SER A 24 -0.04 -2.02 7.93
CA SER A 24 0.22 -0.72 7.30
C SER A 24 1.10 0.18 8.18
N ILE A 25 1.75 1.18 7.58
CA ILE A 25 2.49 2.22 8.34
C ILE A 25 1.57 2.95 9.34
N PRO A 26 0.33 3.35 8.97
CA PRO A 26 -0.65 3.86 9.92
C PRO A 26 -0.96 2.90 11.08
N ASP A 27 -1.12 1.60 10.83
CA ASP A 27 -1.40 0.62 11.88
C ASP A 27 -0.27 0.57 12.91
N VAL A 28 0.99 0.54 12.44
CA VAL A 28 2.16 0.55 13.33
C VAL A 28 2.17 1.82 14.17
N LEU A 29 2.05 2.98 13.53
CA LEU A 29 2.09 4.27 14.22
C LEU A 29 0.98 4.46 15.26
N ASN A 30 -0.20 3.89 15.01
CA ASN A 30 -1.34 3.97 15.92
C ASN A 30 -1.27 2.94 17.07
N SER A 31 -0.46 1.88 16.92
CA SER A 31 -0.38 0.76 17.88
C SER A 31 0.79 0.86 18.86
N ILE A 32 1.84 1.62 18.52
CA ILE A 32 3.04 1.77 19.37
C ILE A 32 2.83 2.80 20.49
N ASP A 33 3.53 2.60 21.61
CA ASP A 33 3.51 3.55 22.73
C ASP A 33 4.13 4.90 22.32
N ASN A 34 3.63 5.99 22.91
CA ASN A 34 4.07 7.36 22.65
C ASN A 34 5.55 7.63 23.01
N ASN A 35 6.24 6.69 23.65
CA ASN A 35 7.68 6.74 23.91
C ASN A 35 8.53 6.32 22.69
N PHE A 36 7.91 5.77 21.64
CA PHE A 36 8.60 5.43 20.40
C PHE A 36 8.38 6.50 19.34
N GLU A 37 9.49 6.92 18.71
CA GLU A 37 9.46 7.83 17.57
C GLU A 37 10.10 7.16 16.36
N ILE A 38 9.52 7.37 15.17
CA ILE A 38 10.15 6.95 13.92
C ILE A 38 11.48 7.70 13.77
N ILE A 39 12.52 7.02 13.29
CA ILE A 39 13.80 7.63 12.93
C ILE A 39 14.14 7.45 11.45
N GLY A 40 13.43 6.56 10.75
CA GLY A 40 13.65 6.35 9.33
C GLY A 40 12.69 5.36 8.71
N SER A 41 12.54 5.49 7.40
CA SER A 41 11.83 4.55 6.56
C SER A 41 12.63 4.15 5.33
N SER A 42 12.39 2.92 4.88
CA SER A 42 12.75 2.46 3.54
C SER A 42 11.47 1.93 2.91
N PRO A 43 11.05 2.35 1.70
CA PRO A 43 11.57 3.51 0.97
C PRO A 43 11.48 4.80 1.79
N LYS A 44 12.36 5.77 1.51
CA LYS A 44 12.35 7.07 2.18
C LYS A 44 11.19 7.91 1.66
N PHE A 45 10.25 8.24 2.53
CA PHE A 45 9.10 9.08 2.19
C PHE A 45 8.83 10.20 3.20
N ILE A 46 9.47 10.16 4.37
CA ILE A 46 9.26 11.12 5.45
C ILE A 46 10.06 12.38 5.15
N ASP A 47 9.36 13.51 4.99
CA ASP A 47 10.00 14.81 4.82
C ASP A 47 9.83 15.62 6.11
N ASP A 48 10.95 15.94 6.76
CA ASP A 48 10.98 16.75 7.97
C ASP A 48 11.68 18.09 7.72
N TRP A 49 10.87 19.15 7.65
CA TRP A 49 11.33 20.52 7.46
C TRP A 49 11.46 21.30 8.77
N ARG A 50 11.37 20.63 9.94
CA ARG A 50 11.60 21.29 11.23
C ARG A 50 13.01 21.86 11.30
N TRP A 51 13.14 23.00 11.99
CA TRP A 51 14.45 23.59 12.23
C TRP A 51 15.28 22.68 13.13
N TYR A 52 16.57 22.49 12.83
CA TYR A 52 17.40 21.51 13.55
C TYR A 52 17.51 21.75 15.07
N LYS A 53 17.29 22.98 15.55
CA LYS A 53 17.27 23.29 16.98
C LYS A 53 15.95 22.95 17.66
N ASP A 54 14.88 22.80 16.89
CA ASP A 54 13.55 22.42 17.38
C ASP A 54 13.38 20.90 17.49
N ILE A 55 14.33 20.11 16.97
CA ILE A 55 14.33 18.64 17.07
C ILE A 55 14.34 18.17 18.52
N ASN A 56 15.05 18.89 19.41
CA ASN A 56 15.14 18.57 20.84
C ASN A 56 13.98 19.16 21.67
N SER A 57 13.08 19.93 21.05
CA SER A 57 11.88 20.34 21.74
C SER A 57 11.04 19.09 22.01
N LYS A 58 10.41 18.98 23.18
CA LYS A 58 9.51 17.86 23.56
C LYS A 58 8.25 17.76 22.68
N ILE A 59 8.28 18.29 21.46
CA ILE A 59 7.18 18.27 20.51
C ILE A 59 7.08 16.84 19.96
N LYS A 60 6.26 16.05 20.65
CA LYS A 60 5.71 14.75 20.25
C LYS A 60 4.92 14.87 18.94
N GLY A 61 5.63 15.01 17.82
CA GLY A 61 5.01 15.30 16.53
C GLY A 61 5.64 14.60 15.33
N TYR A 62 6.77 13.92 15.51
CA TYR A 62 7.46 13.30 14.37
C TYR A 62 6.65 12.15 13.76
N ASN A 63 6.00 11.32 14.59
CA ASN A 63 5.09 10.28 14.10
C ASN A 63 3.94 10.89 13.29
N THR A 64 3.42 12.05 13.68
CA THR A 64 2.39 12.78 12.94
C THR A 64 2.90 13.30 11.60
N ILE A 65 4.14 13.81 11.55
CA ILE A 65 4.81 14.23 10.30
C ILE A 65 5.01 13.03 9.37
N ALA A 66 5.43 11.89 9.92
CA ALA A 66 5.60 10.66 9.17
C ALA A 66 4.27 10.14 8.61
N LEU A 67 3.20 10.19 9.41
CA LEU A 67 1.85 9.79 8.98
C LEU A 67 1.31 10.72 7.88
N ASP A 68 1.52 12.03 8.01
CA ASP A 68 1.14 12.99 6.97
C ASP A 68 1.93 12.75 5.68
N SER A 69 3.25 12.54 5.78
CA SER A 69 4.12 12.21 4.65
C SER A 69 3.70 10.92 3.96
N TYR A 70 3.29 9.90 4.73
CA TYR A 70 2.77 8.63 4.21
C TYR A 70 1.53 8.88 3.34
N TYR A 71 0.50 9.53 3.88
CA TYR A 71 -0.75 9.75 3.16
C TYR A 71 -0.64 10.74 2.00
N ARG A 72 0.43 11.53 1.89
CA ARG A 72 0.66 12.39 0.72
C ARG A 72 1.43 11.69 -0.41
N LYS A 73 2.01 10.51 -0.12
CA LYS A 73 2.91 9.80 -1.03
C LYS A 73 2.52 8.34 -1.27
N ASN A 74 1.49 7.81 -0.63
CA ASN A 74 1.20 6.37 -0.68
C ASN A 74 0.86 5.83 -2.08
N LEU A 75 0.45 6.68 -3.03
CA LEU A 75 0.36 6.32 -4.45
C LEU A 75 1.69 5.78 -5.00
N ASN A 76 2.82 6.30 -4.51
CA ASN A 76 4.16 5.81 -4.87
C ASN A 76 4.46 4.41 -4.33
N PHE A 77 3.62 3.78 -3.51
CA PHE A 77 3.86 2.39 -3.12
C PHE A 77 3.24 1.37 -4.08
N LEU A 78 2.28 1.81 -4.93
CA LEU A 78 1.56 0.92 -5.82
C LEU A 78 2.38 0.45 -7.02
N ASP A 79 3.24 1.29 -7.59
CA ASP A 79 3.90 0.98 -8.86
C ASP A 79 5.36 1.46 -8.89
N TYR A 80 6.29 0.52 -8.78
CA TYR A 80 7.73 0.81 -8.72
C TYR A 80 8.29 1.54 -9.95
N ARG A 81 7.59 1.46 -11.09
CA ARG A 81 8.04 2.03 -12.37
C ARG A 81 7.96 3.56 -12.39
N PHE A 82 7.08 4.13 -11.56
CA PHE A 82 6.76 5.55 -11.62
C PHE A 82 6.93 6.22 -10.27
N THR A 83 7.46 7.44 -10.27
CA THR A 83 7.43 8.33 -9.11
C THR A 83 6.44 9.44 -9.40
N PHE A 84 5.36 9.48 -8.63
CA PHE A 84 4.31 10.47 -8.71
C PHE A 84 4.58 11.62 -7.75
N ILE A 85 4.09 12.80 -8.12
CA ILE A 85 4.10 13.97 -7.24
C ILE A 85 3.22 13.72 -6.01
N GLU A 86 3.48 14.49 -4.95
CA GLU A 86 2.63 14.47 -3.77
C GLU A 86 1.18 14.82 -4.11
N HIS A 87 0.26 14.14 -3.44
CA HIS A 87 -1.17 14.37 -3.53
C HIS A 87 -1.72 14.86 -2.17
N SER A 88 -3.01 15.18 -2.14
CA SER A 88 -3.65 15.54 -0.89
C SER A 88 -3.65 14.37 0.09
N LYS A 89 -3.68 14.69 1.38
CA LYS A 89 -3.78 13.69 2.45
C LYS A 89 -5.09 12.90 2.34
N GLU A 90 -6.18 13.58 2.02
CA GLU A 90 -7.51 12.99 1.89
C GLU A 90 -7.54 11.95 0.77
N PHE A 91 -6.85 12.22 -0.34
CA PHE A 91 -6.67 11.25 -1.42
C PHE A 91 -5.97 9.99 -0.91
N GLY A 92 -4.85 10.14 -0.21
CA GLY A 92 -4.09 8.98 0.26
C GLY A 92 -4.81 8.19 1.33
N MET A 93 -5.52 8.87 2.25
CA MET A 93 -6.39 8.19 3.21
C MET A 93 -7.47 7.37 2.52
N LYS A 94 -8.10 7.92 1.46
CA LYS A 94 -9.11 7.18 0.70
C LYS A 94 -8.50 6.00 -0.07
N LEU A 95 -7.31 6.17 -0.63
CA LEU A 95 -6.60 5.09 -1.31
C LEU A 95 -6.26 3.96 -0.34
N GLU A 96 -5.78 4.29 0.87
CA GLU A 96 -5.50 3.32 1.92
C GLU A 96 -6.75 2.52 2.30
N GLU A 97 -7.88 3.20 2.51
CA GLU A 97 -9.16 2.59 2.86
C GLU A 97 -9.61 1.57 1.80
N LEU A 98 -9.53 1.93 0.52
CA LEU A 98 -9.92 1.02 -0.57
C LEU A 98 -8.96 -0.18 -0.69
N CYS A 99 -7.66 0.03 -0.46
CA CYS A 99 -6.68 -1.05 -0.46
C CYS A 99 -6.88 -2.02 0.72
N ASP A 100 -7.16 -1.52 1.93
CA ASP A 100 -7.48 -2.35 3.10
C ASP A 100 -8.80 -3.12 2.88
N GLU A 101 -9.82 -2.48 2.31
CA GLU A 101 -11.08 -3.17 1.98
C GLU A 101 -10.88 -4.24 0.90
N THR A 102 -9.94 -4.05 -0.05
CA THR A 102 -9.58 -5.11 -1.01
C THR A 102 -9.10 -6.36 -0.29
N TRP A 103 -8.26 -6.21 0.75
CA TRP A 103 -7.79 -7.33 1.56
C TRP A 103 -8.94 -8.05 2.27
N ASN A 104 -9.84 -7.28 2.89
CA ASN A 104 -11.01 -7.83 3.58
C ASN A 104 -11.91 -8.62 2.62
N ILE A 105 -12.17 -8.08 1.41
CA ILE A 105 -12.94 -8.76 0.37
C ILE A 105 -12.23 -10.05 -0.07
N MET A 106 -10.91 -10.04 -0.26
CA MET A 106 -10.17 -11.24 -0.64
C MET A 106 -10.25 -12.33 0.44
N CYS A 107 -10.20 -11.97 1.72
CA CYS A 107 -10.44 -12.91 2.82
C CYS A 107 -11.85 -13.50 2.78
N SER A 108 -12.88 -12.69 2.47
CA SER A 108 -14.25 -13.18 2.27
C SER A 108 -14.37 -14.15 1.09
N ILE A 109 -13.68 -13.88 -0.02
CA ILE A 109 -13.64 -14.78 -1.19
C ILE A 109 -13.02 -16.13 -0.82
N GLU A 110 -11.90 -16.13 -0.09
CA GLU A 110 -11.24 -17.37 0.38
C GLU A 110 -12.17 -18.23 1.24
N LYS A 111 -13.00 -17.59 2.07
CA LYS A 111 -14.03 -18.24 2.90
C LYS A 111 -15.29 -18.67 2.15
N ASN A 112 -15.34 -18.46 0.83
CA ASN A 112 -16.52 -18.70 -0.01
C ASN A 112 -17.77 -17.94 0.48
N GLU A 113 -17.59 -16.74 1.02
CA GLU A 113 -18.72 -15.85 1.32
C GLU A 113 -19.36 -15.34 0.02
N ASN A 114 -20.69 -15.17 0.04
CA ASN A 114 -21.44 -14.73 -1.14
C ASN A 114 -21.01 -13.33 -1.61
N ASP A 115 -21.10 -13.09 -2.92
CA ASP A 115 -20.85 -11.80 -3.57
C ASP A 115 -19.42 -11.24 -3.50
N GLY A 116 -18.45 -11.97 -2.94
CA GLY A 116 -17.07 -11.50 -2.81
C GLY A 116 -16.45 -11.01 -4.13
N TRP A 117 -16.62 -11.76 -5.22
CA TRP A 117 -16.13 -11.37 -6.56
C TRP A 117 -16.77 -10.08 -7.08
N LYS A 118 -18.06 -9.89 -6.85
CA LYS A 118 -18.77 -8.67 -7.27
C LYS A 118 -18.22 -7.47 -6.52
N ARG A 119 -18.13 -7.57 -5.18
CA ARG A 119 -17.54 -6.54 -4.30
C ARG A 119 -16.11 -6.21 -4.70
N LEU A 120 -15.30 -7.23 -5.03
CA LEU A 120 -13.94 -7.03 -5.48
C LEU A 120 -13.90 -6.18 -6.75
N PHE A 121 -14.69 -6.52 -7.76
CA PHE A 121 -14.69 -5.75 -9.01
C PHE A 121 -15.22 -4.32 -8.86
N GLU A 122 -16.18 -4.09 -7.97
CA GLU A 122 -16.65 -2.75 -7.61
C GLU A 122 -15.51 -1.96 -6.95
N ASN A 123 -14.89 -2.50 -5.91
CA ASN A 123 -13.81 -1.84 -5.17
C ASN A 123 -12.56 -1.57 -6.06
N LEU A 124 -12.19 -2.51 -6.93
CA LEU A 124 -11.09 -2.30 -7.89
C LEU A 124 -11.45 -1.24 -8.94
N SER A 125 -12.72 -1.07 -9.29
CA SER A 125 -13.17 0.02 -10.17
C SER A 125 -13.08 1.37 -9.47
N ASP A 126 -13.42 1.43 -8.18
CA ASP A 126 -13.28 2.64 -7.36
C ASP A 126 -11.81 3.05 -7.22
N ILE A 127 -10.89 2.10 -7.01
CA ILE A 127 -9.45 2.36 -7.00
C ILE A 127 -9.00 2.88 -8.38
N TYR A 128 -9.45 2.26 -9.46
CA TYR A 128 -9.14 2.70 -10.82
C TYR A 128 -9.55 4.16 -11.05
N ASP A 129 -10.80 4.52 -10.73
CA ASP A 129 -11.32 5.88 -10.91
C ASP A 129 -10.58 6.90 -10.04
N LEU A 130 -10.22 6.51 -8.81
CA LEU A 130 -9.45 7.34 -7.90
C LEU A 130 -8.07 7.67 -8.48
N ILE A 131 -7.32 6.67 -8.96
CA ILE A 131 -5.93 6.85 -9.38
C ILE A 131 -5.77 7.29 -10.84
N LEU A 132 -6.79 7.13 -11.70
CA LEU A 132 -6.69 7.32 -13.16
C LEU A 132 -6.04 8.65 -13.57
N LYS A 133 -6.40 9.74 -12.89
CA LYS A 133 -5.88 11.08 -13.21
C LYS A 133 -4.40 11.25 -12.83
N LEU A 134 -3.98 10.67 -11.71
CA LEU A 134 -2.65 10.88 -11.14
C LEU A 134 -1.64 9.81 -11.59
N ALA A 135 -2.11 8.60 -11.88
CA ALA A 135 -1.30 7.44 -12.27
C ALA A 135 -1.98 6.66 -13.43
N PRO A 136 -2.09 7.25 -14.62
CA PRO A 136 -2.86 6.66 -15.73
C PRO A 136 -2.33 5.28 -16.17
N ASP A 137 -1.01 5.07 -16.21
CA ASP A 137 -0.44 3.78 -16.60
C ASP A 137 -0.69 2.69 -15.56
N THR A 138 -0.61 3.03 -14.27
CA THR A 138 -0.98 2.13 -13.16
C THR A 138 -2.47 1.81 -13.19
N ALA A 139 -3.33 2.81 -13.43
CA ALA A 139 -4.76 2.61 -13.60
C ALA A 139 -5.07 1.69 -14.77
N MET A 140 -4.36 1.84 -15.89
CA MET A 140 -4.56 0.99 -17.05
C MET A 140 -4.12 -0.46 -16.81
N ALA A 141 -3.06 -0.69 -16.03
CA ALA A 141 -2.70 -2.04 -15.57
C ALA A 141 -3.80 -2.66 -14.70
N LEU A 142 -4.39 -1.87 -13.80
CA LEU A 142 -5.54 -2.29 -12.99
C LEU A 142 -6.77 -2.64 -13.84
N LYS A 143 -7.11 -1.79 -14.81
CA LYS A 143 -8.22 -2.06 -15.73
C LYS A 143 -8.00 -3.32 -16.56
N GLU A 144 -6.75 -3.56 -16.99
CA GLU A 144 -6.38 -4.75 -17.74
C GLU A 144 -6.64 -6.02 -16.93
N ILE A 145 -6.19 -6.08 -15.67
CA ILE A 145 -6.42 -7.26 -14.82
C ILE A 145 -7.89 -7.46 -14.46
N ILE A 146 -8.65 -6.39 -14.16
CA ILE A 146 -10.11 -6.48 -13.94
C ILE A 146 -10.79 -7.12 -15.15
N THR A 147 -10.42 -6.67 -16.36
CA THR A 147 -11.00 -7.18 -17.61
C THR A 147 -10.62 -8.64 -17.84
N TRP A 148 -9.36 -8.99 -17.61
CA TRP A 148 -8.86 -10.34 -17.77
C TRP A 148 -9.52 -11.31 -16.79
N MET A 149 -9.64 -10.94 -15.51
CA MET A 149 -10.29 -11.77 -14.48
C MET A 149 -11.78 -12.01 -14.78
N LYS A 150 -12.49 -10.99 -15.29
CA LYS A 150 -13.90 -11.13 -15.71
C LYS A 150 -14.06 -12.02 -16.94
N ALA A 151 -13.11 -11.99 -17.87
CA ALA A 151 -13.14 -12.82 -19.06
C ALA A 151 -12.81 -14.29 -18.77
N GLY A 152 -11.94 -14.55 -17.78
CA GLY A 152 -11.53 -15.89 -17.39
C GLY A 152 -10.74 -16.63 -18.48
N ASP A 153 -10.10 -15.91 -19.41
CA ASP A 153 -9.29 -16.48 -20.48
C ASP A 153 -7.80 -16.48 -20.09
N PRO A 154 -7.24 -17.63 -19.66
CA PRO A 154 -5.84 -17.71 -19.23
C PRO A 154 -4.84 -17.51 -20.38
N ASN A 155 -5.26 -17.63 -21.63
CA ASN A 155 -4.38 -17.47 -22.79
C ASN A 155 -4.28 -16.02 -23.26
N LYS A 156 -5.15 -15.14 -22.77
CA LYS A 156 -5.08 -13.73 -23.09
C LYS A 156 -3.83 -13.12 -22.46
N ALA A 157 -2.92 -12.65 -23.29
CA ALA A 157 -1.73 -11.93 -22.87
C ALA A 157 -2.11 -10.63 -22.12
N LEU A 158 -1.28 -10.28 -21.14
CA LEU A 158 -1.36 -9.05 -20.38
C LEU A 158 -0.12 -8.21 -20.69
N ASP A 159 -0.31 -6.98 -21.15
CA ASP A 159 0.79 -6.12 -21.61
C ASP A 159 1.25 -5.15 -20.51
N ARG A 160 0.39 -4.82 -19.54
CA ARG A 160 0.64 -3.77 -18.53
C ARG A 160 0.74 -4.33 -17.12
N PHE A 161 -0.15 -5.25 -16.76
CA PHE A 161 -0.26 -5.85 -15.43
C PHE A 161 0.99 -6.62 -14.99
N PRO A 162 1.68 -7.43 -15.83
CA PRO A 162 2.83 -8.22 -15.38
C PRO A 162 4.01 -7.37 -14.88
N PHE A 163 4.02 -6.09 -15.22
CA PHE A 163 5.03 -5.13 -14.81
C PHE A 163 4.57 -4.25 -13.64
N TRP A 164 3.32 -4.40 -13.18
CA TRP A 164 2.78 -3.63 -12.06
C TRP A 164 3.13 -4.33 -10.74
N TRP A 165 4.27 -3.94 -10.18
CA TRP A 165 4.71 -4.37 -8.86
C TRP A 165 4.80 -3.17 -7.90
N GLY A 166 4.46 -3.39 -6.64
CA GLY A 166 4.62 -2.37 -5.61
C GLY A 166 6.09 -2.13 -5.24
N ARG A 167 6.35 -1.04 -4.51
CA ARG A 167 7.65 -0.82 -3.87
C ARG A 167 7.75 -1.64 -2.59
N GLY A 168 8.19 -2.89 -2.70
CA GLY A 168 8.30 -3.82 -1.58
C GLY A 168 9.67 -3.80 -0.90
N GLN A 169 9.75 -3.15 0.27
CA GLN A 169 10.49 -3.53 1.49
C GLN A 169 10.30 -2.38 2.51
N GLN A 170 9.16 -2.35 3.20
CA GLN A 170 8.82 -1.29 4.15
C GLN A 170 9.44 -1.56 5.51
N TYR A 171 10.54 -0.86 5.80
CA TYR A 171 11.10 -0.80 7.14
C TYR A 171 10.70 0.50 7.80
N LEU A 172 10.16 0.42 9.02
CA LEU A 172 10.09 1.55 9.94
C LEU A 172 11.07 1.28 11.07
N SER A 173 12.01 2.20 11.27
CA SER A 173 12.93 2.16 12.41
C SER A 173 12.42 3.09 13.49
N PHE A 174 12.46 2.63 14.74
CA PHE A 174 12.01 3.38 15.91
C PHE A 174 13.14 3.55 16.92
N ILE A 175 13.11 4.66 17.66
CA ILE A 175 13.92 4.87 18.86
C ILE A 175 13.00 4.94 20.08
N ASN A 176 13.44 4.34 21.19
CA ASN A 176 12.78 4.50 22.48
C ASN A 176 13.39 5.72 23.20
N ASN A 177 12.54 6.67 23.57
CA ASN A 177 12.94 7.92 24.24
C ASN A 177 12.94 7.83 25.78
N GLN A 178 12.89 6.62 26.35
CA GLN A 178 13.06 6.38 27.79
C GLN A 178 14.53 6.36 28.22
#